data_AF-A0AAW0YV03-F1
#
_entry.id   AF-A0AAW0YV03-F1
#
_cell.length_a   1.000
_cell.length_b   1.000
_cell.length_c   1.000
_cell.angle_alpha   90.00
_cell.angle_beta   90.00
_cell.angle_gamma   90.00
#
_symmetry.space_group_name_H-M   'P 1'
#
loop_
_entity.id
_entity.type
_entity.pdbx_description
1 polymer ?
#
loop_
_entity_poly.entity_id
_entity_poly.type
_entity_poly.pdbx_seq_one_letter_code
_entity_poly.pdbx_strand_id
1 'polypeptide(L)'
;MDKLMCFVNYTEMARVTGVPFNYLLARGQQIKVISQLYRNAADAGYIIPAMKSEGTDEQYEGATVIEPTKGFYDVPIATLDFASLYPSIMMAHNLCYTTLLDKTTIERLKLVEGEDYVHTPNNENLLGARKRAKQDLKVEKDPFKRAVLDGRQLALKMIEFTKGEVEAEYSTKNGYDHDAKVIYGDTDSVMVKFGCPDLPTAMRLVSAKFVKPIKLEFEKVYFPYLLISKKRYAGLYWTKPDKYDKMDTKGIETVRRDNCRLVSTVIETCLFKMLIDRDVKGAEE
;
A
#
# COMPACT_ATOMS: atom_id res chain seq x y z
N MET A 1 -25.11 -20.36 -9.23
CA MET A 1 -24.95 -18.89 -9.34
C MET A 1 -25.40 -18.16 -8.08
N ASP A 2 -26.45 -18.62 -7.41
CA ASP A 2 -27.06 -17.88 -6.29
C ASP A 2 -26.19 -17.82 -5.04
N LYS A 3 -25.50 -18.91 -4.65
CA LYS A 3 -24.58 -18.92 -3.50
C LYS A 3 -23.42 -17.94 -3.63
N LEU A 4 -22.98 -17.66 -4.86
CA LEU A 4 -21.90 -16.72 -5.15
C LEU A 4 -22.42 -15.33 -5.54
N MET A 5 -23.75 -15.15 -5.56
CA MET A 5 -24.45 -13.93 -5.97
C MET A 5 -23.95 -13.37 -7.31
N CYS A 6 -23.52 -14.24 -8.24
CA CYS A 6 -22.81 -13.81 -9.46
C CYS A 6 -23.63 -12.80 -10.27
N PHE A 7 -24.93 -13.04 -10.42
CA PHE A 7 -25.81 -12.17 -11.18
C PHE A 7 -25.98 -10.78 -10.55
N VAL A 8 -26.14 -10.73 -9.22
CA VAL A 8 -26.26 -9.48 -8.45
C VAL A 8 -24.96 -8.69 -8.54
N ASN A 9 -23.82 -9.33 -8.23
CA ASN A 9 -22.50 -8.69 -8.24
C ASN A 9 -22.13 -8.16 -9.63
N TYR A 10 -22.44 -8.91 -10.70
CA TYR A 10 -22.18 -8.45 -12.06
C TYR A 10 -23.15 -7.37 -12.52
N THR A 11 -24.41 -7.41 -12.09
CA THR A 11 -25.35 -6.34 -12.38
C THR A 11 -24.91 -5.03 -11.72
N GLU A 12 -24.45 -5.08 -10.47
CA GLU A 12 -23.89 -3.92 -9.78
C GLU A 12 -22.62 -3.39 -10.47
N MET A 13 -21.67 -4.28 -10.80
CA MET A 13 -20.46 -3.91 -11.53
C MET A 13 -20.78 -3.26 -12.89
N ALA A 14 -21.75 -3.80 -13.63
CA ALA A 14 -22.21 -3.25 -14.90
C ALA A 14 -22.82 -1.86 -14.73
N ARG A 15 -23.59 -1.63 -13.66
CA ARG A 15 -24.17 -0.32 -13.32
C ARG A 15 -23.09 0.70 -12.96
N VAL A 16 -22.16 0.34 -12.08
CA VAL A 16 -21.08 1.24 -11.62
C VAL A 16 -20.14 1.59 -12.77
N THR A 17 -19.70 0.59 -13.53
CA THR A 17 -18.74 0.80 -14.62
C THR A 17 -19.41 1.15 -15.95
N GLY A 18 -20.74 1.17 -16.01
CA GLY A 18 -21.59 1.46 -17.16
C GLY A 18 -21.25 0.70 -18.43
N VAL A 19 -20.82 -0.56 -18.31
CA VAL A 19 -20.57 -1.46 -19.44
C VAL A 19 -21.73 -2.44 -19.61
N PRO A 20 -21.99 -2.93 -20.84
CA PRO A 20 -22.92 -4.03 -21.05
C PRO A 20 -22.56 -5.26 -20.21
N PHE A 21 -23.58 -5.96 -19.70
CA PHE A 21 -23.37 -7.10 -18.80
C PHE A 21 -22.47 -8.20 -19.41
N ASN A 22 -22.62 -8.49 -20.70
CA ASN A 22 -21.80 -9.47 -21.41
C ASN A 22 -20.30 -9.10 -21.46
N TYR A 23 -19.95 -7.80 -21.36
CA TYR A 23 -18.54 -7.36 -21.34
C TYR A 23 -17.83 -7.75 -20.06
N LEU A 24 -18.54 -8.00 -18.97
CA LEU A 24 -17.93 -8.46 -17.72
C LEU A 24 -17.31 -9.86 -17.83
N LEU A 25 -17.79 -10.65 -18.78
CA LEU A 25 -17.29 -12.00 -19.06
C LEU A 25 -16.37 -12.05 -20.28
N ALA A 26 -16.68 -11.26 -21.32
CA ALA A 26 -15.99 -11.33 -22.60
C ALA A 26 -14.84 -10.32 -22.76
N ARG A 27 -14.69 -9.35 -21.85
CA ARG A 27 -13.70 -8.25 -21.98
C ARG A 27 -12.93 -8.06 -20.67
N GLY A 28 -11.71 -7.54 -20.80
CA GLY A 28 -10.83 -7.23 -19.68
C GLY A 28 -11.20 -5.94 -18.92
N GLN A 29 -10.34 -5.54 -17.98
CA GLN A 29 -10.61 -4.36 -17.13
C GLN A 29 -10.57 -3.03 -17.89
N GLN A 30 -9.78 -2.92 -18.96
CA GLN A 30 -9.61 -1.68 -19.73
C GLN A 30 -10.93 -1.07 -20.22
N ILE A 31 -11.88 -1.90 -20.69
CA ILE A 31 -13.15 -1.38 -21.23
C ILE A 31 -14.00 -0.68 -20.16
N LYS A 32 -13.87 -1.10 -18.89
CA LYS A 32 -14.58 -0.50 -17.76
C LYS A 32 -14.04 0.89 -17.43
N VAL A 33 -12.72 1.05 -17.50
CA VAL A 33 -12.05 2.35 -17.30
C VAL A 33 -12.38 3.28 -18.46
N ILE A 34 -12.27 2.79 -19.70
CA ILE A 34 -12.61 3.55 -20.91
C ILE A 34 -14.06 4.01 -20.85
N SER A 35 -15.00 3.14 -20.51
CA SER A 35 -16.42 3.50 -20.43
C SER A 35 -16.69 4.65 -19.44
N GLN A 36 -16.06 4.63 -18.27
CA GLN A 36 -16.16 5.72 -17.30
C GLN A 36 -15.47 7.00 -17.79
N LEU A 37 -14.30 6.89 -18.41
CA LEU A 37 -13.56 8.03 -18.96
C LEU A 37 -14.36 8.74 -20.06
N TYR A 38 -14.99 7.99 -20.97
CA TYR A 38 -15.83 8.56 -22.04
C TYR A 38 -17.06 9.28 -21.51
N ARG A 39 -17.73 8.75 -20.46
CA ARG A 39 -18.86 9.44 -19.82
C ARG A 39 -18.42 10.75 -19.18
N ASN A 40 -17.37 10.71 -18.37
CA ASN A 40 -16.84 11.92 -17.73
C ASN A 40 -16.34 12.96 -18.75
N ALA A 41 -15.71 12.50 -19.84
CA ALA A 41 -15.29 13.37 -20.93
C ALA A 41 -16.49 14.02 -21.64
N ALA A 42 -17.54 13.25 -21.94
CA ALA A 42 -18.75 13.79 -22.57
C ALA A 42 -19.43 14.85 -21.69
N ASP A 43 -19.56 14.60 -20.39
CA ASP A 43 -20.17 15.55 -19.45
C ASP A 43 -19.35 16.85 -19.31
N ALA A 44 -18.02 16.74 -19.40
CA ALA A 44 -17.11 17.89 -19.33
C ALA A 44 -16.82 18.55 -20.71
N GLY A 45 -17.40 18.04 -21.81
CA GLY A 45 -17.18 18.56 -23.15
C GLY A 45 -15.80 18.25 -23.76
N TYR A 46 -15.11 17.22 -23.27
CA TYR A 46 -13.82 16.76 -23.79
C TYR A 46 -13.99 15.68 -24.88
N ILE A 47 -13.01 15.63 -25.78
CA ILE A 47 -12.86 14.57 -26.78
C ILE A 47 -11.61 13.75 -26.43
N ILE A 48 -11.74 12.42 -26.47
CA ILE A 48 -10.63 11.49 -26.22
C ILE A 48 -9.94 11.17 -27.55
N PRO A 49 -8.64 11.44 -27.69
CA PRO A 49 -7.91 11.16 -28.93
C PRO A 49 -7.72 9.65 -29.14
N ALA A 50 -7.83 9.20 -30.39
CA ALA A 50 -7.55 7.83 -30.79
C ALA A 50 -6.05 7.61 -31.00
N MET A 51 -5.33 7.33 -29.93
CA MET A 51 -3.89 7.02 -29.99
C MET A 51 -3.67 5.55 -30.33
N LYS A 52 -2.70 5.27 -31.22
CA LYS A 52 -2.23 3.90 -31.46
C LYS A 52 -1.29 3.51 -30.33
N SER A 53 -1.56 2.37 -29.70
CA SER A 53 -0.64 1.77 -28.74
C SER A 53 0.48 1.09 -29.51
N GLU A 54 1.67 1.65 -29.48
CA GLU A 54 2.88 0.91 -29.81
C GLU A 54 3.32 0.19 -28.53
N GLY A 55 3.38 -1.13 -28.57
CA GLY A 55 3.83 -1.91 -27.43
C GLY A 55 5.31 -1.62 -27.20
N THR A 56 5.64 -1.02 -26.07
CA THR A 56 7.02 -0.89 -25.60
C THR A 56 7.28 -1.97 -24.56
N ASP A 57 8.34 -2.75 -24.75
CA ASP A 57 8.78 -3.76 -23.75
C ASP A 57 9.51 -3.11 -22.55
N GLU A 58 9.73 -1.79 -22.60
CA GLU A 58 10.33 -1.04 -21.49
C GLU A 58 9.39 -0.99 -20.29
N GLN A 59 9.85 -1.57 -19.19
CA GLN A 59 9.17 -1.51 -17.90
C GLN A 59 9.65 -0.28 -17.12
N TYR A 60 8.71 0.45 -16.52
CA TYR A 60 9.02 1.54 -15.61
C TYR A 60 9.34 1.00 -14.21
N GLU A 61 10.12 1.77 -13.44
CA GLU A 61 10.46 1.39 -12.06
C GLU A 61 9.19 1.35 -11.19
N GLY A 62 9.00 0.21 -10.52
CA GLY A 62 7.84 -0.04 -9.67
C GLY A 62 8.04 0.37 -8.21
N ALA A 63 7.22 -0.21 -7.33
CA ALA A 63 7.29 0.06 -5.91
C ALA A 63 8.58 -0.46 -5.25
N THR A 64 9.04 0.24 -4.21
CA THR A 64 10.12 -0.22 -3.34
C THR A 64 9.60 -1.21 -2.30
N VAL A 65 10.37 -2.28 -2.05
CA VAL A 65 10.11 -3.26 -0.98
C VAL A 65 11.24 -3.17 0.04
N ILE A 66 10.90 -2.92 1.31
CA ILE A 66 11.89 -2.90 2.41
C ILE A 66 12.51 -4.29 2.55
N GLU A 67 13.82 -4.34 2.79
CA GLU A 67 14.51 -5.60 3.09
C GLU A 67 13.98 -6.21 4.39
N PRO A 68 13.51 -7.47 4.36
CA PRO A 68 12.96 -8.12 5.53
C PRO A 68 14.06 -8.41 6.55
N THR A 69 13.83 -8.06 7.81
CA THR A 69 14.57 -8.62 8.93
C THR A 69 14.05 -10.05 9.16
N LYS A 70 14.64 -11.02 8.47
CA LYS A 70 14.19 -12.43 8.50
C LYS A 70 14.26 -13.00 9.91
N GLY A 71 13.31 -13.88 10.23
CA GLY A 71 13.30 -14.57 11.51
C GLY A 71 11.92 -15.02 11.95
N PHE A 72 11.92 -15.71 13.08
CA PHE A 72 10.71 -16.05 13.83
C PHE A 72 10.50 -15.03 14.94
N TYR A 73 9.32 -14.45 14.99
CA TYR A 73 8.90 -13.42 15.93
C TYR A 73 7.81 -13.98 16.81
N ASP A 74 8.15 -14.26 18.06
CA ASP A 74 7.21 -14.62 19.12
C ASP A 74 6.74 -13.39 19.91
N VAL A 75 6.60 -12.28 19.20
CA VAL A 75 6.02 -11.04 19.72
C VAL A 75 5.02 -10.52 18.68
N PRO A 76 3.99 -9.79 19.10
CA PRO A 76 3.03 -9.20 18.18
C PRO A 76 3.69 -8.25 17.17
N ILE A 77 3.43 -8.49 15.88
CA ILE A 77 3.87 -7.65 14.77
C ILE A 77 2.66 -6.97 14.14
N ALA A 78 2.54 -5.65 14.32
CA ALA A 78 1.43 -4.90 13.75
C ALA A 78 1.66 -4.61 12.27
N THR A 79 0.62 -4.77 11.46
CA THR A 79 0.64 -4.40 10.04
C THR A 79 -0.19 -3.14 9.86
N LEU A 80 0.45 -2.11 9.31
CA LEU A 80 -0.18 -0.86 8.91
C LEU A 80 -0.26 -0.83 7.40
N ASP A 81 -1.42 -0.50 6.85
CA ASP A 81 -1.63 -0.43 5.40
C ASP A 81 -2.16 0.96 5.00
N PHE A 82 -1.78 1.40 3.81
CA PHE A 82 -2.30 2.63 3.22
C PHE A 82 -3.60 2.36 2.50
N ALA A 83 -4.71 2.89 3.03
CA ALA A 83 -6.00 2.78 2.37
C ALA A 83 -5.96 3.46 0.98
N SER A 84 -6.03 2.66 -0.09
CA SER A 84 -6.02 3.13 -1.48
C SER A 84 -4.83 4.05 -1.81
N LEU A 85 -3.59 3.58 -1.60
CA LEU A 85 -2.37 4.37 -1.80
C LEU A 85 -2.32 5.11 -3.14
N TYR A 86 -2.36 4.39 -4.27
CA TYR A 86 -2.21 5.02 -5.59
C TYR A 86 -3.39 5.95 -5.97
N PRO A 87 -4.66 5.57 -5.78
CA PRO A 87 -5.77 6.52 -5.97
C PRO A 87 -5.62 7.78 -5.12
N SER A 88 -5.19 7.64 -3.86
CA SER A 88 -4.97 8.78 -2.96
C SER A 88 -3.88 9.71 -3.46
N ILE A 89 -2.77 9.16 -3.98
CA ILE A 89 -1.69 9.93 -4.62
C ILE A 89 -2.22 10.68 -5.85
N MET A 90 -2.98 9.99 -6.72
CA MET A 90 -3.54 10.60 -7.92
C MET A 90 -4.45 11.79 -7.58
N MET A 91 -5.30 11.65 -6.58
CA MET A 91 -6.19 12.72 -6.12
C MET A 91 -5.42 13.86 -5.44
N ALA A 92 -4.48 13.54 -4.55
CA ALA A 92 -3.71 14.55 -3.79
C ALA A 92 -2.83 15.43 -4.68
N HIS A 93 -2.34 14.89 -5.80
CA HIS A 93 -1.48 15.59 -6.74
C HIS A 93 -2.19 15.96 -8.05
N ASN A 94 -3.52 15.85 -8.11
CA ASN A 94 -4.33 16.18 -9.28
C ASN A 94 -3.79 15.55 -10.58
N LEU A 95 -3.41 14.26 -10.51
CA LEU A 95 -2.82 13.53 -11.62
C LEU A 95 -3.92 13.06 -12.58
N CYS A 96 -4.00 13.68 -13.75
CA CYS A 96 -4.96 13.36 -14.80
C CYS A 96 -4.35 13.61 -16.18
N TYR A 97 -4.91 12.99 -17.23
CA TYR A 97 -4.57 13.32 -18.61
C TYR A 97 -4.78 14.80 -18.93
N THR A 98 -5.83 15.42 -18.35
CA THR A 98 -6.20 16.82 -18.61
C THR A 98 -5.33 17.84 -17.88
N THR A 99 -4.51 17.39 -16.90
CA THR A 99 -3.66 18.26 -16.08
C THR A 99 -2.17 18.07 -16.39
N LEU A 100 -1.84 17.20 -17.35
CA LEU A 100 -0.48 16.94 -17.80
C LEU A 100 0.02 18.13 -18.64
N LEU A 101 1.17 18.68 -18.26
CA LEU A 101 1.83 19.79 -18.95
C LEU A 101 3.21 19.38 -19.47
N ASP A 102 3.57 19.86 -20.65
CA ASP A 102 4.92 19.80 -21.21
C ASP A 102 5.65 21.14 -21.07
N LYS A 103 6.99 21.10 -21.15
CA LYS A 103 7.85 22.28 -20.97
C LYS A 103 7.53 23.40 -21.97
N THR A 104 7.23 23.02 -23.20
CA THR A 104 6.85 23.94 -24.28
C THR A 104 5.56 24.68 -23.97
N THR A 105 4.55 24.02 -23.38
CA THR A 105 3.31 24.70 -22.97
C THR A 105 3.55 25.65 -21.80
N ILE A 106 4.38 25.25 -20.83
CA ILE A 106 4.77 26.10 -19.69
C ILE A 106 5.43 27.38 -20.18
N GLU A 107 6.42 27.28 -21.08
CA GLU A 107 7.13 28.44 -21.64
C GLU A 107 6.20 29.32 -22.48
N ARG A 108 5.37 28.72 -23.34
CA ARG A 108 4.43 29.44 -24.21
C ARG A 108 3.39 30.24 -23.41
N LEU A 109 2.86 29.64 -22.35
CA LEU A 109 1.81 30.25 -21.52
C LEU A 109 2.40 31.05 -20.33
N LYS A 110 3.72 31.05 -20.16
CA LYS A 110 4.44 31.72 -19.07
C LYS A 110 3.91 31.31 -17.68
N LEU A 111 3.65 30.02 -17.50
CA LEU A 111 3.14 29.48 -16.23
C LEU A 111 4.21 29.56 -15.14
N VAL A 112 3.77 29.84 -13.91
CA VAL A 112 4.64 29.98 -12.74
C VAL A 112 4.57 28.73 -11.86
N GLU A 113 5.73 28.14 -11.55
CA GLU A 113 5.80 26.98 -10.65
C GLU A 113 5.37 27.37 -9.23
N GLY A 114 4.48 26.58 -8.64
CA GLY A 114 3.95 26.81 -7.29
C GLY A 114 2.66 27.65 -7.25
N GLU A 115 2.32 28.32 -8.35
CA GLU A 115 1.04 29.02 -8.53
C GLU A 115 0.16 28.30 -9.56
N ASP A 116 0.66 28.13 -10.78
CA ASP A 116 -0.12 27.55 -11.90
C ASP A 116 0.07 26.04 -12.04
N TYR A 117 1.25 25.53 -11.69
CA TYR A 117 1.55 24.11 -11.78
C TYR A 117 2.52 23.65 -10.69
N VAL A 118 2.51 22.34 -10.43
CA VAL A 118 3.44 21.69 -9.50
C VAL A 118 4.17 20.56 -10.22
N HIS A 119 5.48 20.49 -10.02
CA HIS A 119 6.25 19.34 -10.47
C HIS A 119 5.98 18.14 -9.55
N THR A 120 5.43 17.06 -10.11
CA THR A 120 5.31 15.75 -9.45
C THR A 120 6.71 15.13 -9.36
N PRO A 121 7.16 14.67 -8.19
CA PRO A 121 8.56 14.33 -8.02
C PRO A 121 8.95 13.02 -8.75
N ASN A 122 10.08 13.03 -9.47
CA ASN A 122 10.67 11.88 -10.21
C ASN A 122 11.99 11.40 -9.55
N ASN A 123 12.33 10.11 -9.75
CA ASN A 123 13.45 9.41 -9.10
C ASN A 123 14.85 10.04 -9.29
N GLU A 124 15.09 10.84 -10.33
CA GLU A 124 16.43 11.41 -10.58
C GLU A 124 16.74 12.69 -9.77
N ASN A 125 15.75 13.35 -9.18
CA ASN A 125 15.93 14.65 -8.51
C ASN A 125 15.46 14.65 -7.04
N LEU A 126 15.39 13.47 -6.44
CA LEU A 126 14.84 13.20 -5.10
C LEU A 126 15.49 14.03 -3.98
N LEU A 127 16.83 14.07 -3.98
CA LEU A 127 17.61 14.77 -2.94
C LEU A 127 17.52 16.30 -3.09
N GLY A 128 17.51 16.80 -4.33
CA GLY A 128 17.34 18.22 -4.64
C GLY A 128 15.92 18.73 -4.37
N ALA A 129 14.90 17.94 -4.73
CA ALA A 129 13.50 18.22 -4.43
C ALA A 129 13.23 18.21 -2.92
N ARG A 130 13.78 17.24 -2.18
CA ARG A 130 13.68 17.18 -0.71
C ARG A 130 14.34 18.39 -0.03
N LYS A 131 15.51 18.83 -0.53
CA LYS A 131 16.21 19.99 0.03
C LYS A 131 15.45 21.29 -0.20
N ARG A 132 14.84 21.46 -1.39
CA ARG A 132 13.97 22.61 -1.72
C ARG A 132 12.69 22.60 -0.90
N ALA A 133 11.97 21.47 -0.83
CA ALA A 133 10.78 21.34 0.02
C ALA A 133 11.06 21.66 1.51
N LYS A 134 12.23 21.28 2.03
CA LYS A 134 12.67 21.67 3.39
C LYS A 134 12.95 23.17 3.54
N GLN A 135 13.41 23.84 2.49
CA GLN A 135 13.61 25.28 2.50
C GLN A 135 12.26 26.00 2.48
N ASP A 136 11.34 25.55 1.62
CA ASP A 136 9.99 26.12 1.50
C ASP A 136 9.19 25.93 2.80
N LEU A 137 9.30 24.76 3.44
CA LEU A 137 8.66 24.47 4.74
C LEU A 137 9.16 25.35 5.89
N LYS A 138 10.42 25.80 5.84
CA LYS A 138 10.98 26.71 6.86
C LYS A 138 10.40 28.12 6.76
N VAL A 139 10.00 28.53 5.55
CA VAL A 139 9.52 29.88 5.27
C VAL A 139 7.99 29.95 5.39
N GLU A 140 7.28 28.85 5.10
CA GLU A 140 5.82 28.81 5.13
C GLU A 140 5.26 28.79 6.57
N LYS A 141 4.30 29.69 6.82
CA LYS A 141 3.66 29.90 8.12
C LYS A 141 2.22 29.38 8.15
N ASP A 142 1.59 29.23 6.99
CA ASP A 142 0.22 28.73 6.90
C ASP A 142 0.16 27.22 7.26
N PRO A 143 -0.66 26.81 8.24
CA PRO A 143 -0.72 25.42 8.70
C PRO A 143 -1.14 24.42 7.61
N PHE A 144 -2.02 24.82 6.69
CA PHE A 144 -2.52 23.97 5.63
C PHE A 144 -1.48 23.80 4.51
N LYS A 145 -0.87 24.90 4.05
CA LYS A 145 0.22 24.86 3.07
C LYS A 145 1.47 24.16 3.60
N ARG A 146 1.79 24.31 4.89
CA ARG A 146 2.85 23.51 5.52
C ARG A 146 2.55 22.02 5.42
N ALA A 147 1.32 21.59 5.69
CA ALA A 147 0.94 20.17 5.59
C ALA A 147 1.03 19.64 4.14
N VAL A 148 0.71 20.48 3.14
CA VAL A 148 0.84 20.15 1.71
C VAL A 148 2.32 20.08 1.28
N LEU A 149 3.14 21.05 1.68
CA LEU A 149 4.58 21.07 1.40
C LEU A 149 5.32 19.92 2.09
N ASP A 150 4.88 19.57 3.30
CA ASP A 150 5.33 18.37 4.00
C ASP A 150 4.96 17.15 3.17
N GLY A 151 3.68 16.93 2.82
CA GLY A 151 3.23 15.85 1.93
C GLY A 151 4.04 15.71 0.61
N ARG A 152 4.43 16.85 0.00
CA ARG A 152 5.23 16.89 -1.24
C ARG A 152 6.68 16.43 -1.06
N GLN A 153 7.26 16.59 0.13
CA GLN A 153 8.58 16.02 0.49
C GLN A 153 8.52 14.48 0.64
N LEU A 154 7.34 13.96 0.98
CA LEU A 154 7.15 12.65 1.62
C LEU A 154 6.80 11.51 0.67
N ALA A 155 6.24 11.83 -0.50
CA ALA A 155 5.74 10.86 -1.49
C ALA A 155 6.82 9.96 -2.12
N LEU A 156 8.09 10.32 -1.98
CA LEU A 156 9.16 9.81 -2.84
C LEU A 156 9.74 8.44 -2.45
N LYS A 157 9.51 8.02 -1.20
CA LYS A 157 9.61 6.63 -0.75
C LYS A 157 8.65 6.50 0.41
N MET A 158 7.36 6.46 0.11
CA MET A 158 6.28 6.47 1.11
C MET A 158 6.57 5.48 2.27
N ILE A 159 7.02 4.28 1.92
CA ILE A 159 7.39 3.24 2.87
C ILE A 159 8.62 3.59 3.72
N GLU A 160 9.68 4.18 3.15
CA GLU A 160 10.88 4.53 3.90
C GLU A 160 10.65 5.75 4.81
N PHE A 161 9.78 6.67 4.37
CA PHE A 161 9.29 7.75 5.23
C PHE A 161 8.44 7.20 6.38
N THR A 162 7.45 6.37 6.08
CA THR A 162 6.58 5.74 7.08
C THR A 162 7.40 5.00 8.12
N LYS A 163 8.43 4.28 7.68
CA LYS A 163 9.41 3.67 8.57
C LYS A 163 10.04 4.70 9.50
N GLY A 164 10.57 5.80 8.96
CA GLY A 164 11.18 6.86 9.76
C GLY A 164 10.23 7.46 10.79
N GLU A 165 8.99 7.76 10.41
CA GLU A 165 7.98 8.33 11.31
C GLU A 165 7.57 7.35 12.40
N VAL A 166 7.31 6.09 12.04
CA VAL A 166 6.93 5.06 13.02
C VAL A 166 8.06 4.83 14.02
N GLU A 167 9.31 4.71 13.56
CA GLU A 167 10.46 4.50 14.43
C GLU A 167 10.78 5.74 15.29
N ALA A 168 10.49 6.95 14.80
CA ALA A 168 10.69 8.19 15.55
C ALA A 168 9.58 8.43 16.59
N GLU A 169 8.31 8.29 16.19
CA GLU A 169 7.14 8.50 17.04
C GLU A 169 7.11 7.49 18.18
N TYR A 170 7.17 6.20 17.85
CA TYR A 170 7.12 5.10 18.82
C TYR A 170 8.52 4.76 19.33
N SER A 171 9.16 5.74 19.97
CA SER A 171 10.46 5.58 20.61
C SER A 171 10.40 5.87 22.11
N THR A 172 11.36 5.31 22.83
CA THR A 172 11.58 5.57 24.26
C THR A 172 11.76 7.06 24.57
N LYS A 173 12.27 7.84 23.61
CA LYS A 173 12.41 9.30 23.73
C LYS A 173 11.07 10.02 23.85
N ASN A 174 10.02 9.47 23.26
CA ASN A 174 8.67 10.02 23.30
C ASN A 174 7.81 9.41 24.42
N GLY A 175 8.42 8.63 25.33
CA GLY A 175 7.76 8.05 26.50
C GLY A 175 7.06 6.72 26.25
N TYR A 176 7.38 6.02 25.15
CA TYR A 176 6.96 4.63 24.94
C TYR A 176 7.91 3.64 25.63
N ASP A 177 7.42 2.45 25.97
CA ASP A 177 8.19 1.44 26.71
C ASP A 177 9.40 0.90 25.92
N HIS A 178 9.28 0.84 24.59
CA HIS A 178 10.26 0.26 23.69
C HIS A 178 10.37 1.07 22.40
N ASP A 179 11.53 0.95 21.74
CA ASP A 179 11.72 1.51 20.40
C ASP A 179 11.10 0.59 19.35
N ALA A 180 10.12 1.11 18.61
CA ALA A 180 9.52 0.41 17.50
C ALA A 180 10.53 0.25 16.36
N LYS A 181 10.42 -0.88 15.65
CA LYS A 181 11.26 -1.17 14.49
C LYS A 181 10.42 -1.70 13.34
N VAL A 182 10.58 -1.15 12.15
CA VAL A 182 9.96 -1.70 10.94
C VAL A 182 10.81 -2.86 10.45
N ILE A 183 10.25 -4.06 10.52
CA ILE A 183 10.95 -5.31 10.16
C ILE A 183 10.73 -5.71 8.71
N TYR A 184 9.67 -5.21 8.07
CA TYR A 184 9.36 -5.46 6.66
C TYR A 184 8.37 -4.43 6.14
N GLY A 185 8.29 -4.26 4.82
CA GLY A 185 7.26 -3.45 4.16
C GLY A 185 7.19 -3.80 2.67
N ASP A 186 5.96 -3.91 2.16
CA ASP A 186 5.67 -4.22 0.77
C ASP A 186 4.70 -3.18 0.20
N THR A 187 5.20 -2.32 -0.70
CA THR A 187 4.47 -1.29 -1.46
C THR A 187 3.66 -0.28 -0.66
N ASP A 188 2.57 -0.72 -0.03
CA ASP A 188 1.58 0.05 0.71
C ASP A 188 1.48 -0.37 2.19
N SER A 189 2.12 -1.47 2.58
CA SER A 189 2.08 -1.99 3.95
C SER A 189 3.43 -1.96 4.65
N VAL A 190 3.43 -1.65 5.95
CA VAL A 190 4.60 -1.74 6.84
C VAL A 190 4.30 -2.65 8.03
N MET A 191 5.28 -3.47 8.39
CA MET A 191 5.20 -4.41 9.52
C MET A 191 6.11 -3.93 10.63
N VAL A 192 5.49 -3.59 11.76
CA VAL A 192 6.10 -2.89 12.88
C VAL A 192 6.19 -3.82 14.07
N LYS A 193 7.40 -3.97 14.61
CA LYS A 193 7.64 -4.57 15.91
C LYS A 193 7.67 -3.45 16.95
N PHE A 194 6.63 -3.29 17.74
CA PHE A 194 6.59 -2.31 18.84
C PHE A 194 7.37 -2.74 20.08
N GLY A 195 7.68 -4.03 20.22
CA GLY A 195 8.39 -4.57 21.38
C GLY A 195 7.50 -4.91 22.58
N CYS A 196 6.20 -4.57 22.55
CA CYS A 196 5.26 -5.03 23.56
C CYS A 196 5.08 -6.56 23.49
N PRO A 197 4.99 -7.26 24.64
CA PRO A 197 4.80 -8.71 24.67
C PRO A 197 3.36 -9.12 24.37
N ASP A 198 2.39 -8.21 24.53
CA ASP A 198 0.97 -8.52 24.53
C ASP A 198 0.23 -7.97 23.30
N LEU A 199 -0.70 -8.78 22.80
CA LEU A 199 -1.50 -8.49 21.62
C LEU A 199 -2.43 -7.27 21.79
N PRO A 200 -3.12 -7.07 22.93
CA PRO A 200 -4.00 -5.90 23.11
C PRO A 200 -3.25 -4.57 23.06
N THR A 201 -2.06 -4.49 23.69
CA THR A 201 -1.25 -3.27 23.65
C THR A 201 -0.77 -2.96 22.23
N ALA A 202 -0.32 -3.98 21.48
CA ALA A 202 0.07 -3.81 20.08
C ALA A 202 -1.05 -3.21 19.22
N MET A 203 -2.28 -3.72 19.36
CA MET A 203 -3.46 -3.23 18.64
C MET A 203 -3.85 -1.79 19.04
N ARG A 204 -3.73 -1.47 20.34
CA ARG A 204 -4.06 -0.14 20.86
C ARG A 204 -3.07 0.93 20.38
N LEU A 205 -1.77 0.62 20.34
CA LEU A 205 -0.73 1.57 19.92
C LEU A 205 -1.00 2.10 18.51
N VAL A 206 -1.40 1.23 17.58
CA VAL A 206 -1.67 1.62 16.20
C VAL A 206 -2.91 2.50 16.05
N SER A 207 -3.93 2.24 16.87
CA SER A 207 -5.24 2.91 16.74
C SER A 207 -5.19 4.40 17.08
N ALA A 208 -4.11 4.88 17.71
CA ALA A 208 -4.12 6.15 18.43
C ALA A 208 -3.90 7.40 17.57
N LYS A 209 -3.19 7.37 16.42
CA LYS A 209 -2.87 8.59 15.65
C LYS A 209 -2.24 8.28 14.29
N PHE A 210 -2.97 8.53 13.21
CA PHE A 210 -2.37 8.91 11.92
C PHE A 210 -3.21 10.06 11.35
N VAL A 211 -2.65 11.28 11.38
CA VAL A 211 -3.32 12.49 10.89
C VAL A 211 -3.11 12.60 9.38
N LYS A 212 -4.10 13.17 8.66
CA LYS A 212 -4.07 13.52 7.23
C LYS A 212 -2.73 14.16 6.83
N PRO A 213 -2.19 13.94 5.61
CA PRO A 213 -2.92 13.63 4.37
C PRO A 213 -2.95 12.15 3.96
N ILE A 214 -2.15 11.27 4.57
CA ILE A 214 -2.09 9.86 4.16
C ILE A 214 -2.56 9.00 5.33
N LYS A 215 -3.75 8.39 5.15
CA LYS A 215 -4.42 7.60 6.19
C LYS A 215 -3.78 6.21 6.25
N LEU A 216 -2.86 6.01 7.20
CA LEU A 216 -2.48 4.66 7.60
C LEU A 216 -3.62 4.08 8.44
N GLU A 217 -4.06 2.89 8.05
CA GLU A 217 -5.06 2.14 8.78
C GLU A 217 -4.42 0.92 9.43
N PHE A 218 -4.84 0.65 10.67
CA PHE A 218 -4.59 -0.64 11.28
C PHE A 218 -5.30 -1.71 10.45
N GLU A 219 -4.55 -2.66 9.92
CA GLU A 219 -5.15 -3.79 9.22
C GLU A 219 -5.28 -5.00 10.15
N LYS A 220 -4.17 -5.36 10.81
CA LYS A 220 -4.04 -6.63 11.56
C LYS A 220 -2.79 -6.68 12.43
N VAL A 221 -2.73 -7.65 13.32
CA VAL A 221 -1.49 -8.07 14.02
C VAL A 221 -1.18 -9.53 13.70
N TYR A 222 0.10 -9.85 13.51
CA TYR A 222 0.59 -11.22 13.47
C TYR A 222 1.19 -11.64 14.81
N PHE A 223 0.76 -12.78 15.36
CA PHE A 223 1.35 -13.35 16.58
C PHE A 223 1.06 -14.85 16.72
N PRO A 224 2.04 -15.75 16.54
CA PRO A 224 3.42 -15.51 16.13
C PRO A 224 3.54 -15.15 14.65
N TYR A 225 4.73 -14.67 14.25
CA TYR A 225 5.04 -14.27 12.89
C TYR A 225 6.36 -14.87 12.38
N LEU A 226 6.35 -15.48 11.20
CA LEU A 226 7.49 -16.09 10.54
C LEU A 226 7.77 -15.37 9.21
N LEU A 227 8.89 -14.66 9.15
CA LEU A 227 9.32 -13.90 7.97
C LEU A 227 10.53 -14.57 7.31
N ILE A 228 10.33 -15.13 6.12
CA ILE A 228 11.34 -15.93 5.41
C ILE A 228 12.09 -15.06 4.40
N SER A 229 11.37 -14.36 3.52
CA SER A 229 11.95 -13.47 2.51
C SER A 229 10.90 -12.49 1.99
N LYS A 230 11.29 -11.62 1.04
CA LYS A 230 10.34 -10.69 0.40
C LYS A 230 9.16 -11.48 -0.16
N LYS A 231 7.94 -11.04 0.17
CA LYS A 231 6.68 -11.67 -0.24
C LYS A 231 6.51 -13.14 0.21
N ARG A 232 7.33 -13.62 1.15
CA ARG A 232 7.25 -14.98 1.72
C ARG A 232 7.25 -14.95 3.25
N TYR A 233 6.06 -15.13 3.83
CA TYR A 233 5.87 -15.10 5.27
C TYR A 233 4.60 -15.85 5.69
N ALA A 234 4.55 -16.25 6.96
CA ALA A 234 3.41 -16.89 7.59
C ALA A 234 3.17 -16.30 8.98
N GLY A 235 1.93 -16.29 9.45
CA GLY A 235 1.63 -15.90 10.82
C GLY A 235 0.18 -16.15 11.17
N LEU A 236 -0.11 -16.19 12.47
CA LEU A 236 -1.49 -16.17 12.92
C LEU A 236 -2.02 -14.74 12.80
N TYR A 237 -3.13 -14.60 12.10
CA TYR A 237 -3.77 -13.34 11.75
C TYR A 237 -4.76 -12.96 12.86
N TRP A 238 -4.61 -11.77 13.44
CA TRP A 238 -5.47 -11.27 14.51
C TRP A 238 -6.05 -9.90 14.16
N THR A 239 -7.37 -9.81 14.10
CA THR A 239 -8.12 -8.54 14.11
C THR A 239 -8.64 -8.18 15.50
N LYS A 240 -8.80 -9.18 16.37
CA LYS A 240 -9.26 -9.05 17.75
C LYS A 240 -8.29 -9.76 18.69
N PRO A 241 -8.18 -9.33 19.96
CA PRO A 241 -7.21 -9.90 20.88
C PRO A 241 -7.57 -11.31 21.39
N ASP A 242 -8.85 -11.71 21.33
CA ASP A 242 -9.32 -12.92 22.01
C ASP A 242 -9.01 -14.22 21.26
N LYS A 243 -9.07 -14.19 19.93
CA LYS A 243 -8.89 -15.38 19.09
C LYS A 243 -8.34 -14.97 17.73
N TYR A 244 -7.39 -15.75 17.22
CA TYR A 244 -6.89 -15.58 15.85
C TYR A 244 -7.98 -15.93 14.84
N ASP A 245 -7.99 -15.20 13.72
CA ASP A 245 -8.97 -15.38 12.65
C ASP A 245 -8.59 -16.57 11.76
N LYS A 246 -7.30 -16.65 11.40
CA LYS A 246 -6.74 -17.71 10.54
C LYS A 246 -5.22 -17.74 10.59
N MET A 247 -4.63 -18.82 10.09
CA MET A 247 -3.23 -18.83 9.68
C MET A 247 -3.14 -18.21 8.28
N ASP A 248 -2.39 -17.13 8.13
CA ASP A 248 -2.17 -16.46 6.85
C ASP A 248 -0.78 -16.80 6.32
N THR A 249 -0.72 -17.23 5.06
CA THR A 249 0.52 -17.60 4.38
C THR A 249 0.60 -16.84 3.06
N LYS A 250 1.68 -16.10 2.85
CA LYS A 250 1.91 -15.32 1.62
C LYS A 250 3.12 -15.84 0.90
N GLY A 251 2.97 -16.18 -0.38
CA GLY A 251 4.06 -16.60 -1.28
C GLY A 251 4.77 -17.91 -0.91
N ILE A 252 4.33 -18.61 0.13
CA ILE A 252 4.80 -19.94 0.53
C ILE A 252 4.14 -21.00 -0.36
N GLU A 253 4.80 -22.13 -0.50
CA GLU A 253 4.41 -23.29 -1.32
C GLU A 253 3.00 -23.84 -0.99
N THR A 254 2.43 -23.52 0.18
CA THR A 254 1.06 -23.86 0.57
C THR A 254 0.00 -23.21 -0.31
N VAL A 255 0.25 -21.98 -0.81
CA VAL A 255 -0.70 -21.21 -1.61
C VAL A 255 -0.37 -21.19 -3.11
N ARG A 256 0.78 -21.76 -3.48
CA ARG A 256 1.20 -21.84 -4.88
C ARG A 256 0.62 -23.08 -5.56
N ARG A 257 0.16 -22.93 -6.80
CA ARG A 257 -0.54 -23.98 -7.56
C ARG A 257 0.37 -24.80 -8.47
N ASP A 258 1.66 -24.47 -8.54
CA ASP A 258 2.68 -25.15 -9.33
C ASP A 258 3.29 -26.36 -8.60
N ASN A 259 2.97 -26.58 -7.33
CA ASN A 259 3.49 -27.67 -6.51
C ASN A 259 2.50 -28.83 -6.39
N CYS A 260 3.03 -30.03 -6.09
CA CYS A 260 2.17 -31.17 -5.75
C CYS A 260 1.52 -30.98 -4.37
N ARG A 261 0.33 -31.57 -4.20
CA ARG A 261 -0.45 -31.46 -2.97
C ARG A 261 0.32 -31.94 -1.73
N LEU A 262 1.20 -32.94 -1.87
CA LEU A 262 2.02 -33.44 -0.78
C LEU A 262 2.86 -32.32 -0.14
N VAL A 263 3.55 -31.52 -0.96
CA VAL A 263 4.39 -30.41 -0.48
C VAL A 263 3.55 -29.39 0.28
N SER A 264 2.40 -28.99 -0.28
CA SER A 264 1.49 -28.05 0.38
C SER A 264 0.97 -28.59 1.71
N THR A 265 0.53 -29.85 1.77
CA THR A 265 0.02 -30.47 3.00
C THR A 265 1.10 -30.59 4.07
N VAL A 266 2.32 -31.00 3.70
CA VAL A 266 3.43 -31.14 4.65
C VAL A 266 3.79 -29.78 5.24
N ILE A 267 3.99 -28.76 4.41
CA ILE A 267 4.35 -27.42 4.88
C ILE A 267 3.23 -26.82 5.73
N GLU A 268 1.96 -26.99 5.34
CA GLU A 268 0.82 -26.54 6.14
C GLU A 268 0.78 -27.23 7.52
N THR A 269 1.06 -28.54 7.57
CA THR A 269 1.12 -29.30 8.83
C THR A 269 2.27 -28.84 9.72
N CYS A 270 3.46 -28.61 9.15
CA CYS A 270 4.60 -28.06 9.89
C CYS A 270 4.29 -26.66 10.44
N LEU A 271 3.71 -25.78 9.61
CA LEU A 271 3.32 -24.42 10.04
C LEU A 271 2.26 -24.47 11.14
N PHE A 272 1.28 -25.38 11.04
CA PHE A 272 0.27 -25.57 12.08
C PHE A 272 0.92 -25.94 13.41
N LYS A 273 1.77 -26.96 13.42
CA LYS A 273 2.46 -27.42 14.62
C LYS A 273 3.38 -26.34 15.21
N MET A 274 4.09 -25.60 14.37
CA MET A 274 5.01 -24.54 14.82
C MET A 274 4.29 -23.28 15.32
N LEU A 275 3.26 -22.81 14.62
CA LEU A 275 2.61 -21.52 14.91
C LEU A 275 1.45 -21.65 15.89
N ILE A 276 0.72 -22.76 15.86
CA ILE A 276 -0.47 -23.00 16.71
C ILE A 276 -0.08 -23.87 17.89
N ASP A 277 0.40 -25.09 17.66
CA ASP A 277 0.70 -26.04 18.74
C ASP A 277 1.97 -25.67 19.52
N ARG A 278 2.81 -24.81 18.94
CA ARG A 278 4.14 -24.42 19.45
C ARG A 278 5.05 -25.63 19.69
N ASP A 279 4.87 -26.67 18.88
CA ASP A 279 5.63 -27.91 18.95
C ASP A 279 6.52 -28.07 17.72
N VAL A 280 7.78 -27.65 17.87
CA VAL A 280 8.80 -27.78 16.82
C VAL A 280 9.21 -29.24 16.63
N LYS A 281 9.30 -30.03 17.73
CA LYS A 281 9.74 -31.43 17.64
C LYS A 281 8.69 -32.27 16.93
N GLY A 282 7.42 -32.09 17.27
CA GLY A 282 6.34 -32.77 16.57
C GLY A 282 6.17 -32.34 15.11
N ALA A 283 6.81 -31.25 14.67
CA ALA A 283 6.90 -30.86 13.26
C ALA A 283 8.12 -31.47 12.54
N GLU A 284 9.15 -31.88 13.29
CA GLU A 284 10.31 -32.62 12.78
C GLU A 284 10.01 -34.11 12.61
N GLU A 285 9.19 -34.68 13.49
CA GLU A 285 8.67 -36.06 13.45
C GLU A 285 7.60 -36.28 12.38
#